data_AF-N8Q4E9-F1
#
_entry.id   AF-N8Q4E9-F1
#
_cell.length_a   1.000
_cell.length_b   1.000
_cell.length_c   1.000
_cell.angle_alpha   90.00
_cell.angle_beta   90.00
_cell.angle_gamma   90.00
#
_symmetry.space_group_name_H-M   'P 1'
#
loop_
_entity.id
_entity.type
_entity.pdbx_description
1 polymer ?
#
loop_
_entity_poly.entity_id
_entity_poly.type
_entity_poly.pdbx_seq_one_letter_code
_entity_poly.pdbx_strand_id
1 'polypeptide(L)'
;MKVLKVLRIIPFTALALASIWAANRAPDGRRPPQMDFTVTLEAITNALTKVPHITSMAMLFTLAVLATGYSRTWLAAVLTFFVGVSWELVQTTVIGHNPRVVDLFPNLVGIAIAWVIVFLSIFLWRSARSHLLTSR
;
A
#
# COMPACT_ATOMS: atom_id res chain seq x y z
N MET A 1 -27.16 -0.04 -7.64
CA MET A 1 -26.23 0.55 -6.64
C MET A 1 -25.33 -0.46 -5.91
N LYS A 2 -25.77 -1.70 -5.62
CA LYS A 2 -24.92 -2.72 -4.95
C LYS A 2 -23.77 -3.22 -5.84
N VAL A 3 -24.05 -3.47 -7.12
CA VAL A 3 -23.06 -4.01 -8.09
C VAL A 3 -21.83 -3.09 -8.24
N LEU A 4 -22.03 -1.78 -8.42
CA LEU A 4 -20.94 -0.81 -8.50
C LEU A 4 -20.07 -0.74 -7.24
N LYS A 5 -20.65 -0.95 -6.04
CA LYS A 5 -19.88 -1.03 -4.80
C LYS A 5 -19.02 -2.28 -4.75
N VAL A 6 -19.56 -3.43 -5.15
CA VAL A 6 -18.83 -4.69 -5.21
C VAL A 6 -17.70 -4.63 -6.24
N LEU A 7 -17.98 -4.11 -7.45
CA LEU A 7 -16.99 -3.96 -8.52
C LEU A 7 -15.79 -3.09 -8.14
N ARG A 8 -15.96 -2.13 -7.22
CA ARG A 8 -14.86 -1.27 -6.73
C ARG A 8 -13.94 -1.96 -5.74
N ILE A 9 -14.44 -2.96 -5.02
CA ILE A 9 -13.67 -3.66 -3.98
C ILE A 9 -12.79 -4.75 -4.61
N ILE A 10 -13.29 -5.41 -5.65
CA ILE A 10 -12.62 -6.55 -6.31
C ILE A 10 -11.16 -6.24 -6.67
N PRO A 11 -10.80 -5.12 -7.33
CA PRO A 11 -9.42 -4.86 -7.71
C PRO A 11 -8.46 -4.77 -6.52
N PHE A 12 -8.88 -4.07 -5.45
CA PHE A 12 -8.08 -3.97 -4.23
C PHE A 12 -7.91 -5.33 -3.56
N THR A 13 -9.01 -6.05 -3.35
CA THR A 13 -8.96 -7.36 -2.69
C THR A 13 -8.16 -8.38 -3.48
N ALA A 14 -8.34 -8.44 -4.81
CA ALA A 14 -7.60 -9.35 -5.67
C ALA A 14 -6.09 -9.07 -5.62
N LEU A 15 -5.67 -7.79 -5.74
CA LEU A 15 -4.26 -7.44 -5.70
C LEU A 15 -3.64 -7.64 -4.31
N ALA A 16 -4.38 -7.30 -3.25
CA ALA A 16 -3.94 -7.53 -1.87
C ALA A 16 -3.69 -9.02 -1.61
N LEU A 17 -4.64 -9.89 -1.98
CA LEU A 17 -4.49 -11.33 -1.81
C LEU A 17 -3.38 -11.91 -2.70
N ALA A 18 -3.30 -11.50 -3.97
CA ALA A 18 -2.27 -11.96 -4.89
C ALA A 18 -0.86 -11.55 -4.42
N SER A 19 -0.71 -10.33 -3.88
CA SER A 19 0.58 -9.85 -3.36
C SER A 19 1.00 -10.58 -2.08
N ILE A 20 0.07 -10.85 -1.15
CA ILE A 20 0.35 -11.66 0.05
C ILE A 20 0.72 -13.08 -0.35
N TRP A 21 -0.01 -13.68 -1.30
CA TRP A 21 0.30 -15.01 -1.83
C TRP A 21 1.69 -15.05 -2.45
N ALA A 22 2.05 -14.03 -3.25
CA ALA A 22 3.38 -13.92 -3.84
C ALA A 22 4.48 -13.76 -2.77
N ALA A 23 4.25 -12.91 -1.76
CA ALA A 23 5.18 -12.71 -0.64
C ALA A 23 5.39 -13.99 0.19
N ASN A 24 4.37 -14.84 0.27
CA ASN A 24 4.40 -16.12 0.99
C ASN A 24 5.08 -17.27 0.19
N ARG A 25 5.49 -17.04 -1.06
CA ARG A 25 6.22 -18.03 -1.86
C ARG A 25 7.60 -18.24 -1.23
N ALA A 26 7.91 -19.49 -0.93
CA ALA A 26 9.14 -19.90 -0.26
C ALA A 26 9.86 -20.96 -1.11
N PRO A 27 10.51 -20.55 -2.23
CA PRO A 27 11.13 -21.48 -3.17
C PRO A 27 12.21 -22.35 -2.50
N ASP A 28 12.95 -21.77 -1.56
CA ASP A 28 14.03 -22.43 -0.83
C ASP A 28 13.57 -23.03 0.51
N GLY A 29 12.26 -23.11 0.74
CA GLY A 29 11.67 -23.62 1.97
C GLY A 29 11.49 -22.58 3.07
N ARG A 30 11.13 -23.05 4.27
CA ARG A 30 10.81 -22.20 5.42
C ARG A 30 11.77 -22.40 6.59
N ARG A 31 11.96 -21.33 7.35
CA ARG A 31 12.71 -21.26 8.62
C ARG A 31 11.79 -20.83 9.75
N PRO A 32 12.17 -21.04 11.03
CA PRO A 32 11.47 -20.46 12.16
C PRO A 32 11.30 -18.94 11.98
N PRO A 33 10.19 -18.34 12.45
CA PRO A 33 9.96 -16.90 12.32
C PRO A 33 11.12 -16.11 12.90
N GLN A 34 11.71 -15.24 12.08
CA GLN A 34 12.73 -14.29 12.51
C GLN A 34 12.42 -12.93 11.92
N MET A 35 12.66 -11.89 12.71
CA MET A 35 12.51 -10.50 12.29
C MET A 35 13.61 -9.67 12.93
N ASP A 36 14.29 -8.87 12.12
CA ASP A 36 15.29 -7.94 12.63
C ASP A 36 14.60 -6.66 13.11
N PHE A 37 14.79 -6.33 14.39
CA PHE A 37 14.22 -5.16 15.04
C PHE A 37 15.21 -3.98 15.11
N THR A 38 16.37 -4.09 14.47
CA THR A 38 17.37 -3.03 14.44
C THR A 38 16.84 -1.82 13.67
N VAL A 39 16.77 -0.67 14.35
CA VAL A 39 16.35 0.59 13.76
C VAL A 39 17.52 1.57 13.80
N THR A 40 18.19 1.73 12.66
CA THR A 40 19.23 2.74 12.46
C THR A 40 18.86 3.62 11.27
N LEU A 41 19.43 4.83 11.21
CA LEU A 41 19.21 5.73 10.08
C LEU A 41 19.64 5.08 8.77
N GLU A 42 20.76 4.37 8.76
CA GLU A 42 21.26 3.63 7.58
C GLU A 42 20.30 2.52 7.14
N ALA A 43 19.73 1.76 8.08
CA ALA A 43 18.76 0.72 7.77
C ALA A 43 17.47 1.31 7.18
N ILE A 44 17.02 2.47 7.71
CA ILE A 44 15.87 3.21 7.19
C ILE A 44 16.16 3.74 5.79
N THR A 45 17.28 4.43 5.57
CA THR A 45 17.61 4.99 4.25
C THR A 45 17.73 3.90 3.21
N ASN A 46 18.38 2.78 3.54
CA ASN A 46 18.44 1.60 2.69
C ASN A 46 17.04 1.04 2.40
N ALA A 47 16.18 0.89 3.41
CA ALA A 47 14.79 0.43 3.21
C ALA A 47 13.99 1.36 2.28
N LEU A 48 14.23 2.67 2.34
CA LEU A 48 13.57 3.67 1.48
C LEU A 48 14.06 3.65 0.03
N THR A 49 15.18 2.99 -0.29
CA THR A 49 15.61 2.76 -1.68
C THR A 49 14.79 1.68 -2.39
N LYS A 50 13.94 0.95 -1.68
CA LYS A 50 13.06 -0.10 -2.24
C LYS A 50 11.91 0.51 -3.04
N VAL A 51 12.22 1.17 -4.16
CA VAL A 51 11.25 1.84 -5.02
C VAL A 51 10.10 0.91 -5.45
N PRO A 52 10.32 -0.36 -5.87
CA PRO A 52 9.21 -1.25 -6.22
C PRO A 52 8.22 -1.50 -5.07
N HIS A 53 8.71 -1.53 -3.83
CA HIS A 53 7.89 -1.68 -2.62
C HIS A 53 7.01 -0.45 -2.41
N ILE A 54 7.62 0.74 -2.45
CA ILE A 54 6.93 2.03 -2.32
C ILE A 54 5.86 2.19 -3.40
N THR A 55 6.20 1.88 -4.65
CA THR A 55 5.26 1.94 -5.79
C THR A 55 4.10 0.97 -5.61
N SER A 56 4.35 -0.25 -5.14
CA SER A 56 3.30 -1.23 -4.89
C SER A 56 2.33 -0.78 -3.78
N MET A 57 2.86 -0.14 -2.73
CA MET A 57 2.05 0.46 -1.66
C MET A 57 1.21 1.63 -2.15
N ALA A 58 1.78 2.48 -3.00
CA ALA A 58 1.04 3.58 -3.64
C ALA A 58 -0.12 3.08 -4.52
N MET A 59 0.11 2.00 -5.28
CA MET A 59 -0.91 1.35 -6.10
C MET A 59 -2.02 0.74 -5.23
N LEU A 60 -1.66 -0.04 -4.20
CA LEU A 60 -2.62 -0.62 -3.26
C LEU A 60 -3.45 0.44 -2.58
N PHE A 61 -2.84 1.55 -2.15
CA PHE A 61 -3.55 2.68 -1.55
C PHE A 61 -4.57 3.28 -2.51
N THR A 62 -4.19 3.50 -3.77
CA THR A 62 -5.10 4.06 -4.76
C THR A 62 -6.29 3.14 -5.01
N LEU A 63 -6.07 1.83 -5.12
CA LEU A 63 -7.14 0.84 -5.23
C LEU A 63 -8.01 0.80 -3.96
N ALA A 64 -7.40 0.92 -2.78
CA ALA A 64 -8.13 0.98 -1.53
C ALA A 64 -9.01 2.23 -1.45
N VAL A 65 -8.55 3.39 -1.93
CA VAL A 65 -9.36 4.62 -2.02
C VAL A 65 -10.53 4.43 -2.98
N LEU A 66 -10.33 3.76 -4.12
CA LEU A 66 -11.43 3.43 -5.04
C LEU A 66 -12.46 2.50 -4.39
N ALA A 67 -11.99 1.53 -3.60
CA ALA A 67 -12.84 0.58 -2.88
C ALA A 67 -13.64 1.23 -1.74
N THR A 68 -13.01 2.09 -0.92
CA THR A 68 -13.63 2.70 0.27
C THR A 68 -14.31 4.04 -0.02
N GLY A 69 -13.95 4.69 -1.13
CA GLY A 69 -14.38 6.01 -1.53
C GLY A 69 -13.53 7.14 -0.94
N TYR A 70 -13.49 8.27 -1.64
CA TYR A 70 -12.66 9.44 -1.29
C TYR A 70 -12.95 10.06 0.09
N SER A 71 -14.12 9.82 0.68
CA SER A 71 -14.44 10.31 2.03
C SER A 71 -13.81 9.47 3.15
N ARG A 72 -13.19 8.32 2.81
CA ARG A 72 -12.63 7.35 3.77
C ARG A 72 -11.18 7.00 3.41
N THR A 73 -10.39 7.99 3.00
CA THR A 73 -8.96 7.81 2.68
C THR A 73 -8.17 7.26 3.86
N TRP A 74 -8.54 7.61 5.10
CA TRP A 74 -7.93 7.02 6.30
C TRP A 74 -8.13 5.50 6.36
N LEU A 75 -9.33 5.01 5.99
CA LEU A 75 -9.62 3.57 5.98
C LEU A 75 -8.79 2.89 4.87
N ALA A 76 -8.64 3.55 3.72
CA ALA A 76 -7.76 3.07 2.66
C ALA A 76 -6.29 2.96 3.11
N ALA A 77 -5.81 3.94 3.90
CA ALA A 77 -4.47 3.90 4.48
C ALA A 77 -4.30 2.71 5.44
N VAL A 78 -5.25 2.53 6.36
CA VAL A 78 -5.25 1.42 7.33
C VAL A 78 -5.26 0.06 6.61
N LEU A 79 -6.14 -0.11 5.63
CA LEU A 79 -6.21 -1.35 4.85
C LEU A 79 -4.91 -1.62 4.09
N THR A 80 -4.33 -0.61 3.46
CA THR A 80 -3.06 -0.74 2.74
C THR A 80 -1.90 -1.07 3.68
N PHE A 81 -1.86 -0.41 4.83
CA PHE A 81 -0.85 -0.68 5.86
C PHE A 81 -0.94 -2.12 6.36
N PHE A 82 -2.14 -2.65 6.60
CA PHE A 82 -2.32 -4.05 6.99
C PHE A 82 -1.86 -5.03 5.91
N VAL A 83 -2.04 -4.71 4.64
CA VAL A 83 -1.47 -5.53 3.55
C VAL A 83 0.05 -5.53 3.62
N GLY A 84 0.68 -4.37 3.83
CA GLY A 84 2.13 -4.26 3.99
C GLY A 84 2.67 -5.00 5.22
N VAL A 85 2.01 -4.87 6.37
CA VAL A 85 2.35 -5.66 7.58
C VAL A 85 2.21 -7.16 7.29
N SER A 86 1.18 -7.57 6.54
CA SER A 86 0.98 -8.97 6.18
C SER A 86 2.12 -9.50 5.31
N TRP A 87 2.68 -8.70 4.40
CA TRP A 87 3.85 -9.08 3.61
C TRP A 87 5.05 -9.40 4.49
N GLU A 88 5.39 -8.49 5.40
CA GLU A 88 6.53 -8.66 6.31
C GLU A 88 6.33 -9.90 7.19
N LEU A 89 5.11 -10.09 7.72
CA LEU A 89 4.76 -11.23 8.57
C LEU A 89 4.90 -12.57 7.85
N VAL A 90 4.37 -12.71 6.63
CA VAL A 90 4.48 -13.99 5.91
C VAL A 90 5.94 -14.28 5.53
N GLN A 91 6.73 -13.23 5.29
CA GLN A 91 8.14 -13.35 4.92
C GLN A 91 9.07 -13.67 6.11
N THR A 92 8.63 -13.51 7.37
CA THR A 92 9.42 -13.92 8.57
C THR A 92 9.89 -15.37 8.56
N THR A 93 9.17 -16.23 7.84
CA THR A 93 9.48 -17.66 7.73
C THR A 93 10.14 -18.05 6.41
N VAL A 94 10.31 -17.12 5.46
CA VAL A 94 10.82 -17.44 4.12
C VAL A 94 12.35 -17.48 4.14
N ILE A 95 12.96 -18.58 3.66
CA ILE A 95 14.40 -18.66 3.45
C ILE A 95 14.80 -17.75 2.28
N GLY A 96 15.92 -17.05 2.40
CA GLY A 96 16.37 -16.07 1.41
C GLY A 96 15.75 -14.68 1.57
N HIS A 97 14.80 -14.50 2.48
CA HIS A 97 14.27 -13.20 2.85
C HIS A 97 14.75 -12.79 4.26
N ASN A 98 15.15 -11.53 4.42
CA ASN A 98 15.52 -10.95 5.71
C ASN A 98 14.54 -9.83 6.07
N PRO A 99 13.40 -10.15 6.72
CA PRO A 99 12.38 -9.18 7.04
C PRO A 99 12.84 -8.35 8.24
N ARG A 100 12.67 -7.04 8.12
CA ARG A 100 13.15 -6.07 9.11
C ARG A 100 12.01 -5.15 9.49
N VAL A 101 11.96 -4.72 10.74
CA VAL A 101 10.94 -3.75 11.19
C VAL A 101 11.00 -2.43 10.41
N VAL A 102 12.20 -2.06 9.94
CA VAL A 102 12.40 -0.88 9.09
C VAL A 102 11.75 -1.00 7.72
N ASP A 103 11.37 -2.21 7.28
CA ASP A 103 10.66 -2.41 6.01
C ASP A 103 9.16 -1.98 6.11
N LEU A 104 8.71 -1.54 7.29
CA LEU A 104 7.46 -0.79 7.45
C LEU A 104 7.56 0.66 6.95
N PHE A 105 8.75 1.26 6.88
CA PHE A 105 8.94 2.62 6.38
C PHE A 105 8.53 2.80 4.92
N PRO A 106 8.94 1.95 3.96
CA PRO A 106 8.45 2.04 2.59
C PRO A 106 6.92 1.87 2.48
N ASN A 107 6.27 1.15 3.40
CA ASN A 107 4.80 1.10 3.50
C ASN A 107 4.21 2.48 3.77
N LEU A 108 4.72 3.13 4.83
CA LEU A 108 4.26 4.46 5.23
C LEU A 108 4.54 5.51 4.16
N VAL A 109 5.72 5.48 3.55
CA VAL A 109 6.11 6.42 2.49
C VAL A 109 5.26 6.23 1.24
N GLY A 110 5.04 4.99 0.79
CA GLY A 110 4.17 4.72 -0.36
C GLY A 110 2.73 5.18 -0.15
N ILE A 111 2.18 4.94 1.05
CA ILE A 111 0.85 5.44 1.44
C ILE A 111 0.84 6.97 1.46
N ALA A 112 1.81 7.62 2.09
CA ALA A 112 1.87 9.08 2.22
C ALA A 112 1.96 9.77 0.85
N ILE A 113 2.85 9.30 -0.04
CA ILE A 113 3.00 9.83 -1.40
C ILE A 113 1.69 9.68 -2.18
N ALA A 114 1.09 8.50 -2.17
CA ALA A 114 -0.16 8.26 -2.89
C ALA A 114 -1.32 9.07 -2.32
N TRP A 115 -1.36 9.27 -1.01
CA TRP A 115 -2.36 10.12 -0.37
C TRP A 115 -2.25 11.56 -0.85
N VAL A 116 -1.03 12.14 -0.89
CA VAL A 116 -0.81 13.47 -1.44
C VAL A 116 -1.28 13.55 -2.90
N ILE A 117 -0.91 12.58 -3.73
CA ILE A 117 -1.32 12.52 -5.14
C ILE A 117 -2.85 12.47 -5.28
N VAL A 118 -3.53 11.60 -4.53
CA VAL A 118 -4.98 11.47 -4.53
C VAL A 118 -5.64 12.78 -4.09
N PHE A 119 -5.14 13.39 -3.02
CA PHE A 119 -5.67 14.65 -2.51
C PHE A 119 -5.55 15.77 -3.53
N LEU A 120 -4.36 15.96 -4.13
CA LEU A 120 -4.13 16.96 -5.16
C LEU A 120 -5.01 16.70 -6.40
N SER A 121 -5.15 15.45 -6.82
CA SER A 121 -5.98 15.07 -7.97
C SER A 121 -7.46 15.44 -7.74
N ILE A 122 -7.98 15.18 -6.54
CA ILE A 122 -9.36 15.55 -6.16
C ILE A 122 -9.51 17.06 -6.11
N PHE A 123 -8.54 17.77 -5.52
CA PHE A 123 -8.57 19.22 -5.41
C PHE A 123 -8.60 19.88 -6.80
N LEU A 124 -7.68 19.48 -7.68
CA LEU A 124 -7.60 19.98 -9.06
C LEU A 124 -8.88 19.68 -9.84
N TRP A 125 -9.42 18.46 -9.73
CA TRP A 125 -10.68 18.08 -10.36
C TRP A 125 -11.85 18.95 -9.92
N ARG A 126 -11.97 19.20 -8.60
CA ARG A 126 -13.03 20.05 -8.05
C ARG A 126 -12.89 21.49 -8.52
N SER A 127 -11.67 22.03 -8.51
CA SER A 127 -11.37 23.38 -8.98
C SER A 127 -11.74 23.57 -10.46
N ALA A 128 -11.28 22.65 -11.33
CA ALA A 128 -11.62 22.68 -12.75
C ALA A 128 -13.13 22.61 -13.01
N ARG A 129 -13.83 21.75 -12.26
CA ARG A 129 -15.29 21.62 -12.36
C ARG A 129 -16.02 22.89 -11.93
N SER A 130 -15.58 23.58 -10.87
CA SER A 130 -16.19 24.85 -10.46
C SER A 130 -16.02 25.94 -11.53
N HIS A 131 -14.83 26.04 -12.13
CA HIS A 131 -14.57 27.03 -13.18
C HIS A 131 -15.47 26.84 -14.41
N LEU A 132 -15.70 25.59 -14.84
CA LEU A 132 -16.60 25.26 -15.96
C LEU A 132 -18.07 25.58 -15.69
N LEU A 133 -18.50 25.57 -14.42
CA LEU A 133 -19.88 25.87 -14.03
C LEU A 133 -20.11 27.38 -13.90
N THR A 134 -19.08 28.17 -13.57
CA THR A 134 -19.16 29.64 -13.50
C THR A 134 -18.98 30.32 -14.85
N SER A 135 -18.46 29.62 -15.86
CA SER A 135 -18.26 30.15 -17.22
C SER A 135 -19.42 29.88 -18.17
N ARG A 136 -20.56 29.37 -17.66
CA ARG A 136 -21.83 29.17 -18.38
C ARG A 136 -22.88 30.12 -17.82
#